data_AF-A0A1G5WEN6-F1
#
_entry.id   AF-A0A1G5WEN6-F1
#
_cell.length_a   1.000
_cell.length_b   1.000
_cell.length_c   1.000
_cell.angle_alpha   90.00
_cell.angle_beta   90.00
_cell.angle_gamma   90.00
#
_symmetry.space_group_name_H-M   'P 1'
#
loop_
_entity.id
_entity.type
_entity.pdbx_description
1 polymer ?
#
loop_
_entity_poly.entity_id
_entity_poly.type
_entity_poly.pdbx_seq_one_letter_code
_entity_poly.pdbx_strand_id
1 'polypeptide(L)'
;MLLKLTKDEGITKMEYAIVSDSQIRTFIQSNDSFFRNTFQIDQKLSGIVKHLMKTCLNILFLLFATITVSFSQSGQKNTAFTFGEELQFDVTYGWLNLAEAKLQIHRRVVNENSRPHYKIDAFGKTKGAATIFGRVNDNWGTHLDTGTLLPSLSYRFIEEGKYRKNEKVFFDQQNKKAKMELYDRDNRTLKETKLYNLPGQVQDLVSGFYLLRTMDLTNLKKGHQILITGFFDKEIYNLKLIYEGTEQIQTSLGLKETYIFSPQMPPNKLFRGDYPVKVWVTKDENKIPVKIKANLFIGSLNMDISSAKGLRNN
;
A
#
# COMPACT_ATOMS: atom_id res chain seq x y z
N MET A 1 -31.68 39.46 -38.92
CA MET A 1 -31.85 40.55 -37.95
C MET A 1 -30.52 40.71 -37.22
N LEU A 2 -29.80 41.78 -37.52
CA LEU A 2 -28.49 42.10 -36.93
C LEU A 2 -28.64 42.47 -35.45
N LEU A 3 -27.67 42.06 -34.63
CA LEU A 3 -27.26 42.85 -33.47
C LEU A 3 -25.74 42.69 -33.28
N LYS A 4 -25.02 43.72 -33.70
CA LYS A 4 -23.65 44.02 -33.29
C LYS A 4 -23.70 44.61 -31.89
N LEU A 5 -22.88 44.11 -30.97
CA LEU A 5 -22.34 44.90 -29.87
C LEU A 5 -20.82 44.70 -29.84
N THR A 6 -20.13 45.84 -29.86
CA THR A 6 -18.68 46.05 -29.93
C THR A 6 -18.07 46.16 -28.53
N LYS A 7 -16.82 45.67 -28.38
CA LYS A 7 -15.69 46.15 -27.51
C LYS A 7 -15.96 46.38 -26.00
N ASP A 8 -15.08 46.13 -25.05
CA ASP A 8 -13.61 46.04 -25.00
C ASP A 8 -13.22 45.40 -23.64
N GLU A 9 -11.93 45.08 -23.50
CA GLU A 9 -11.15 44.84 -22.27
C GLU A 9 -11.17 43.46 -21.58
N GLY A 10 -9.94 42.97 -21.38
CA GLY A 10 -9.60 41.58 -21.18
C GLY A 10 -9.37 41.17 -19.73
N ILE A 11 -9.62 39.87 -19.49
CA ILE A 11 -9.04 39.07 -18.42
C ILE A 11 -8.87 37.66 -19.00
N THR A 12 -7.64 37.16 -19.05
CA THR A 12 -7.29 35.79 -19.43
C THR A 12 -7.96 34.81 -18.47
N LYS A 13 -9.05 34.16 -18.91
CA LYS A 13 -9.67 33.01 -18.26
C LYS A 13 -9.27 31.75 -19.03
N MET A 14 -8.72 30.76 -18.33
CA MET A 14 -8.60 29.40 -18.86
C MET A 14 -10.00 28.89 -19.23
N GLU A 15 -10.25 28.66 -20.52
CA GLU A 15 -11.45 27.97 -20.98
C GLU A 15 -11.35 26.49 -20.64
N TYR A 16 -12.19 26.05 -19.71
CA TYR A 16 -12.57 24.65 -19.62
C TYR A 16 -13.47 24.36 -20.81
N ALA A 17 -13.07 23.43 -21.69
CA ALA A 17 -13.95 22.92 -22.73
C ALA A 17 -15.14 22.19 -22.07
N ILE A 18 -16.30 22.83 -22.06
CA ILE A 18 -17.56 22.20 -21.67
C ILE A 18 -18.01 21.35 -22.84
N VAL A 19 -17.72 20.05 -22.78
CA VAL A 19 -18.25 19.08 -23.73
C VAL A 19 -19.75 18.98 -23.50
N SER A 20 -20.55 19.26 -24.53
CA SER A 20 -22.01 19.20 -24.42
C SER A 20 -22.49 17.75 -24.31
N ASP A 21 -23.58 17.54 -23.58
CA ASP A 21 -24.23 16.24 -23.40
C ASP A 21 -24.57 15.54 -24.74
N SER A 22 -24.76 16.33 -25.80
CA SER A 22 -24.94 15.85 -27.17
C SER A 22 -23.66 15.26 -27.78
N GLN A 23 -22.49 15.87 -27.57
CA GLN A 23 -21.21 15.36 -28.07
C GLN A 23 -20.81 14.06 -27.37
N ILE A 24 -21.12 13.94 -26.07
CA ILE A 24 -20.94 12.71 -25.30
C ILE A 24 -21.85 11.59 -25.85
N ARG A 25 -23.13 11.90 -26.14
CA ARG A 25 -24.06 10.92 -26.71
C ARG A 25 -23.65 10.43 -28.09
N THR A 26 -23.15 11.32 -28.96
CA THR A 26 -22.68 10.93 -30.30
C THR A 26 -21.43 10.04 -30.24
N PHE A 27 -20.50 10.31 -29.31
CA PHE A 27 -19.31 9.47 -29.09
C PHE A 27 -19.64 8.09 -28.46
N ILE A 28 -20.65 8.04 -27.57
CA ILE A 28 -21.14 6.78 -26.98
C ILE A 28 -21.89 5.94 -28.02
N GLN A 29 -22.72 6.56 -28.87
CA GLN A 29 -23.44 5.85 -29.94
C GLN A 29 -22.49 5.25 -30.99
N SER A 30 -21.35 5.88 -31.30
CA SER A 30 -20.41 5.37 -32.30
C SER A 30 -19.57 4.18 -31.81
N ASN A 31 -19.52 3.92 -30.49
CA ASN A 31 -18.65 2.89 -29.88
C ASN A 31 -19.41 1.92 -28.95
N ASP A 32 -20.70 1.70 -29.24
CA ASP A 32 -21.67 1.00 -28.38
C ASP A 32 -21.23 -0.44 -27.99
N SER A 33 -20.46 -1.14 -28.84
CA SER A 33 -19.93 -2.49 -28.54
C SER A 33 -18.72 -2.48 -27.59
N PHE A 34 -17.86 -1.46 -27.69
CA PHE A 34 -16.69 -1.29 -26.82
C PHE A 34 -17.11 -0.85 -25.41
N PHE A 35 -18.08 0.06 -25.32
CA PHE A 35 -18.62 0.55 -24.04
C PHE A 35 -19.50 -0.47 -23.32
N ARG A 36 -20.30 -1.28 -24.03
CA ARG A 36 -21.06 -2.38 -23.39
C ARG A 36 -20.14 -3.47 -22.83
N ASN A 37 -19.06 -3.81 -23.53
CA ASN A 37 -18.09 -4.78 -23.05
C ASN A 37 -17.29 -4.25 -21.86
N THR A 38 -16.82 -3.00 -21.88
CA THR A 38 -16.11 -2.38 -20.75
C THR A 38 -17.02 -2.19 -19.53
N PHE A 39 -18.29 -1.80 -19.70
CA PHE A 39 -19.24 -1.65 -18.59
C PHE A 39 -19.65 -2.99 -17.95
N GLN A 40 -19.77 -4.08 -18.73
CA GLN A 40 -19.95 -5.43 -18.19
C GLN A 40 -18.71 -5.97 -17.47
N ILE A 41 -17.51 -5.63 -17.96
CA ILE A 41 -16.23 -5.94 -17.30
C ILE A 41 -16.11 -5.18 -15.98
N ASP A 42 -16.53 -3.91 -15.93
CA ASP A 42 -16.49 -3.03 -14.76
C ASP A 42 -17.43 -3.46 -13.63
N GLN A 43 -18.67 -3.89 -13.94
CA GLN A 43 -19.58 -4.41 -12.91
C GLN A 43 -19.08 -5.74 -12.31
N LYS A 44 -18.48 -6.61 -13.14
CA LYS A 44 -17.83 -7.84 -12.69
C LYS A 44 -16.59 -7.53 -11.83
N LEU A 45 -15.74 -6.58 -12.23
CA LEU A 45 -14.54 -6.18 -11.48
C LEU A 45 -14.86 -5.61 -10.10
N SER A 46 -15.89 -4.76 -9.96
CA SER A 46 -16.24 -4.20 -8.64
C SER A 46 -16.85 -5.24 -7.67
N GLY A 47 -17.56 -6.23 -8.20
CA GLY A 47 -18.09 -7.38 -7.42
C GLY A 47 -16.99 -8.37 -7.05
N ILE A 48 -16.07 -8.63 -7.99
CA ILE A 48 -14.87 -9.45 -7.79
C ILE A 48 -14.01 -8.80 -6.72
N VAL A 49 -13.62 -7.53 -6.83
CA VAL A 49 -12.79 -6.81 -5.82
C VAL A 49 -13.43 -6.81 -4.42
N LYS A 50 -14.75 -6.58 -4.29
CA LYS A 50 -15.46 -6.62 -3.00
C LYS A 50 -15.59 -8.02 -2.39
N HIS A 51 -15.70 -9.06 -3.22
CA HIS A 51 -15.74 -10.45 -2.76
C HIS A 51 -14.32 -10.98 -2.43
N LEU A 52 -13.31 -10.50 -3.16
CA LEU A 52 -11.90 -10.81 -2.93
C LEU A 52 -11.37 -10.30 -1.60
N MET A 53 -11.81 -9.12 -1.16
CA MET A 53 -11.42 -8.57 0.14
C MET A 53 -12.04 -9.32 1.33
N LYS A 54 -13.13 -10.08 1.14
CA LYS A 54 -13.79 -10.87 2.19
C LYS A 54 -13.37 -12.35 2.21
N THR A 55 -13.04 -12.92 1.05
CA THR A 55 -12.74 -14.36 0.92
C THR A 55 -11.25 -14.67 0.96
N CYS A 56 -10.37 -13.70 0.64
CA CYS A 56 -8.91 -13.84 0.80
C CYS A 56 -8.44 -13.87 2.28
N LEU A 57 -9.27 -13.39 3.21
CA LEU A 57 -8.90 -13.30 4.62
C LEU A 57 -9.19 -14.60 5.38
N ASN A 58 -10.33 -15.26 5.15
CA ASN A 58 -10.74 -16.44 5.92
C ASN A 58 -10.11 -17.79 5.50
N ILE A 59 -9.38 -17.85 4.37
CA ILE A 59 -8.80 -19.10 3.82
C ILE A 59 -7.29 -19.20 4.10
N LEU A 60 -6.67 -18.16 4.67
CA LEU A 60 -5.34 -18.22 5.27
C LEU A 60 -5.29 -19.15 6.52
N PHE A 61 -6.45 -19.69 6.91
CA PHE A 61 -6.78 -20.15 8.26
C PHE A 61 -6.56 -21.65 8.55
N LEU A 62 -6.12 -22.49 7.61
CA LEU A 62 -5.97 -23.94 7.88
C LEU A 62 -4.64 -24.54 7.42
N LEU A 63 -3.78 -24.78 8.41
CA LEU A 63 -2.77 -25.85 8.51
C LEU A 63 -1.50 -25.68 7.63
N PHE A 64 -0.28 -25.95 8.07
CA PHE A 64 0.23 -26.74 9.19
C PHE A 64 1.61 -26.21 9.61
N ALA A 65 1.94 -26.40 10.87
CA ALA A 65 3.28 -26.25 11.43
C ALA A 65 4.31 -27.16 10.73
N THR A 66 5.52 -26.65 10.47
CA THR A 66 6.80 -27.24 10.92
C THR A 66 8.02 -26.47 10.40
N ILE A 67 9.02 -26.41 11.29
CA ILE A 67 10.43 -26.01 11.14
C ILE A 67 10.67 -24.53 10.81
N THR A 68 10.73 -23.72 11.88
CA THR A 68 11.38 -22.41 11.88
C THR A 68 12.88 -22.58 12.14
N VAL A 69 13.71 -22.19 11.17
CA VAL A 69 15.08 -21.78 11.50
C VAL A 69 14.97 -20.39 12.12
N SER A 70 15.10 -20.31 13.44
CA SER A 70 15.09 -19.04 14.17
C SER A 70 16.39 -18.29 13.88
N PHE A 71 16.35 -17.29 13.01
CA PHE A 71 17.38 -16.25 13.05
C PHE A 71 17.19 -15.48 14.36
N SER A 72 18.23 -15.49 15.19
CA SER A 72 18.29 -14.63 16.37
C SER A 72 18.20 -13.18 15.90
N GLN A 73 17.08 -12.51 16.20
CA GLN A 73 16.92 -11.07 16.02
C GLN A 73 17.70 -10.36 17.15
N SER A 74 19.03 -10.36 17.05
CA SER A 74 19.83 -9.40 17.80
C SER A 74 19.43 -8.00 17.34
N GLY A 75 19.26 -7.07 18.30
CA GLY A 75 18.60 -5.77 18.11
C GLY A 75 19.02 -5.05 16.83
N GLN A 76 18.15 -5.13 15.81
CA GLN A 76 18.40 -4.57 14.49
C GLN A 76 18.38 -3.04 14.60
N LYS A 77 19.53 -2.40 14.35
CA LYS A 77 19.64 -0.94 14.40
C LYS A 77 19.12 -0.35 13.09
N ASN A 78 18.32 0.71 13.18
CA ASN A 78 17.88 1.44 11.98
C ASN A 78 19.02 2.25 11.36
N THR A 79 19.42 1.88 10.15
CA THR A 79 20.36 2.60 9.28
C THR A 79 19.74 3.07 7.97
N ALA A 80 18.43 2.87 7.77
CA ALA A 80 17.80 2.97 6.45
C ALA A 80 16.84 4.15 6.28
N PHE A 81 16.30 4.69 7.37
CA PHE A 81 15.32 5.77 7.32
C PHE A 81 15.43 6.72 8.51
N THR A 82 14.82 7.90 8.41
CA THR A 82 14.84 8.94 9.45
C THR A 82 13.56 9.78 9.45
N PHE A 83 13.41 10.66 10.45
CA PHE A 83 12.27 11.56 10.55
C PHE A 83 12.16 12.48 9.31
N GLY A 84 10.93 12.69 8.84
CA GLY A 84 10.66 13.55 7.69
C GLY A 84 10.84 12.89 6.32
N GLU A 85 11.19 11.60 6.27
CA GLU A 85 11.20 10.83 5.03
C GLU A 85 9.81 10.81 4.39
N GLU A 86 9.77 11.01 3.07
CA GLU A 86 8.56 10.93 2.26
C GLU A 86 8.85 10.22 0.94
N LEU A 87 8.07 9.17 0.63
CA LEU A 87 8.12 8.42 -0.61
C LEU A 87 6.74 8.51 -1.28
N GLN A 88 6.69 8.97 -2.53
CA GLN A 88 5.45 9.10 -3.30
C GLN A 88 5.46 8.15 -4.49
N PHE A 89 4.29 7.59 -4.79
CA PHE A 89 4.12 6.60 -5.85
C PHE A 89 2.90 6.91 -6.70
N ASP A 90 3.02 6.63 -7.99
CA ASP A 90 1.90 6.60 -8.93
C ASP A 90 1.40 5.16 -9.10
N VAL A 91 0.09 4.97 -8.98
CA VAL A 91 -0.57 3.68 -9.16
C VAL A 91 -1.29 3.66 -10.50
N THR A 92 -0.89 2.73 -11.36
CA THR A 92 -1.43 2.57 -12.71
C THR A 92 -2.01 1.18 -12.92
N TYR A 93 -3.06 1.10 -13.73
CA TYR A 93 -3.58 -0.16 -14.26
C TYR A 93 -3.55 -0.10 -15.78
N GLY A 94 -2.69 -0.91 -16.39
CA GLY A 94 -2.33 -0.71 -17.79
C GLY A 94 -1.76 0.69 -18.01
N TRP A 95 -2.46 1.52 -18.79
CA TRP A 95 -2.05 2.89 -19.15
C TRP A 95 -2.72 3.98 -18.29
N LEU A 96 -3.69 3.59 -17.46
CA LEU A 96 -4.51 4.52 -16.69
C LEU A 96 -3.88 4.78 -15.33
N ASN A 97 -3.63 6.05 -15.01
CA ASN A 97 -3.25 6.45 -13.66
C ASN A 97 -4.52 6.54 -12.78
N LEU A 98 -4.58 5.70 -11.74
CA LEU A 98 -5.77 5.52 -10.92
C LEU A 98 -5.64 6.17 -9.56
N ALA A 99 -4.44 6.18 -8.98
CA ALA A 99 -4.24 6.59 -7.60
C ALA A 99 -2.81 7.06 -7.33
N GLU A 100 -2.64 7.72 -6.20
CA GLU A 100 -1.36 8.04 -5.59
C GLU A 100 -1.24 7.27 -4.29
N ALA A 101 -0.03 6.83 -3.97
CA ALA A 101 0.31 6.36 -2.64
C ALA A 101 1.45 7.20 -2.06
N LYS A 102 1.47 7.33 -0.74
CA LYS A 102 2.51 8.07 -0.03
C LYS A 102 2.89 7.38 1.26
N LEU A 103 4.17 7.10 1.46
CA LEU A 103 4.74 6.75 2.75
C LEU A 103 5.36 8.00 3.36
N GLN A 104 5.09 8.27 4.63
CA GLN A 104 5.56 9.46 5.31
C GLN A 104 5.93 9.15 6.76
N ILE A 105 7.19 9.44 7.13
CA ILE A 105 7.61 9.50 8.52
C ILE A 105 7.41 10.92 9.03
N HIS A 106 6.72 11.07 10.15
CA HIS A 106 6.53 12.38 10.78
C HIS A 106 7.87 13.03 11.12
N ARG A 107 7.93 14.36 11.10
CA ARG A 107 9.18 15.09 11.38
C ARG A 107 9.54 15.13 12.87
N ARG A 108 8.58 14.82 13.74
CA ARG A 108 8.74 14.86 15.20
C ARG A 108 8.56 13.46 15.76
N VAL A 109 9.34 13.15 16.77
CA VAL A 109 9.19 11.95 17.58
C VAL A 109 7.83 11.94 18.28
N VAL A 110 7.20 10.77 18.34
CA VAL A 110 6.04 10.52 19.20
C VAL A 110 6.52 9.74 20.41
N ASN A 111 6.15 10.16 21.61
CA ASN A 111 6.48 9.43 22.84
C ASN A 111 5.27 8.61 23.27
N GLU A 112 5.46 7.31 23.47
CA GLU A 112 4.47 6.41 24.06
C GLU A 112 5.12 5.65 25.20
N ASN A 113 4.51 5.67 26.39
CA ASN A 113 5.05 5.03 27.60
C ASN A 113 6.52 5.40 27.85
N SER A 114 6.85 6.69 27.68
CA SER A 114 8.21 7.25 27.81
C SER A 114 9.25 6.68 26.84
N ARG A 115 8.82 6.03 25.75
CA ARG A 115 9.70 5.53 24.68
C ARG A 115 9.49 6.34 23.39
N PRO A 116 10.57 6.68 22.67
CA PRO A 116 10.49 7.38 21.40
C PRO A 116 10.03 6.43 20.28
N HIS A 117 9.15 6.92 19.42
CA HIS A 117 8.62 6.22 18.26
C HIS A 117 8.71 7.08 17.00
N TYR A 118 8.95 6.42 15.86
CA TYR A 118 8.58 6.96 14.57
C TYR A 118 7.06 6.82 14.42
N LYS A 119 6.38 7.91 14.06
CA LYS A 119 5.03 7.82 13.51
C LYS A 119 5.13 7.77 12.00
N ILE A 120 4.61 6.69 11.42
CA ILE A 120 4.70 6.42 9.99
C ILE A 120 3.28 6.26 9.46
N ASP A 121 2.96 6.99 8.41
CA ASP A 121 1.68 6.88 7.69
C ASP A 121 1.91 6.40 6.26
N ALA A 122 1.03 5.54 5.78
CA ALA A 122 0.93 5.02 4.44
C ALA A 122 -0.46 5.36 3.89
N PHE A 123 -0.49 6.32 2.97
CA PHE A 123 -1.70 6.82 2.34
C PHE A 123 -1.91 6.18 0.97
N GLY A 124 -3.17 5.93 0.62
CA GLY A 124 -3.58 5.57 -0.74
C GLY A 124 -4.82 6.36 -1.13
N LYS A 125 -4.78 7.09 -2.25
CA LYS A 125 -5.88 7.96 -2.68
C LYS A 125 -6.10 7.90 -4.18
N THR A 126 -7.34 7.69 -4.63
CA THR A 126 -7.64 7.73 -6.06
C THR A 126 -7.58 9.16 -6.62
N LYS A 127 -7.08 9.30 -7.86
CA LYS A 127 -6.92 10.60 -8.52
C LYS A 127 -8.18 10.99 -9.30
N GLY A 128 -8.62 12.24 -9.14
CA GLY A 128 -9.52 12.95 -10.06
C GLY A 128 -10.68 12.10 -10.61
N ALA A 129 -10.77 12.00 -11.94
CA ALA A 129 -11.83 11.28 -12.64
C ALA A 129 -11.83 9.75 -12.41
N ALA A 130 -10.73 9.16 -11.92
CA ALA A 130 -10.66 7.73 -11.64
C ALA A 130 -11.54 7.29 -10.47
N THR A 131 -12.12 8.24 -9.70
CA THR A 131 -13.11 7.94 -8.66
C THR A 131 -14.36 7.24 -9.20
N ILE A 132 -14.65 7.36 -10.51
CA ILE A 132 -15.76 6.63 -11.15
C ILE A 132 -15.58 5.11 -11.05
N PHE A 133 -14.34 4.63 -11.02
CA PHE A 133 -14.00 3.21 -10.86
C PHE A 133 -13.96 2.77 -9.39
N GLY A 134 -14.11 3.71 -8.47
CA GLY A 134 -14.03 3.48 -7.03
C GLY A 134 -13.25 4.60 -6.34
N ARG A 135 -13.84 5.21 -5.32
CA ARG A 135 -13.11 6.15 -4.45
C ARG A 135 -12.36 5.36 -3.40
N VAL A 136 -11.04 5.56 -3.32
CA VAL A 136 -10.18 5.06 -2.23
C VAL A 136 -9.56 6.26 -1.55
N ASN A 137 -9.57 6.28 -0.23
CA ASN A 137 -8.91 7.28 0.59
C ASN A 137 -8.53 6.64 1.92
N ASP A 138 -7.43 5.90 1.87
CA ASP A 138 -6.98 5.05 2.95
C ASP A 138 -5.76 5.65 3.63
N ASN A 139 -5.70 5.45 4.95
CA ASN A 139 -4.53 5.70 5.75
C ASN A 139 -4.26 4.50 6.66
N TRP A 140 -3.05 3.98 6.57
CA TRP A 140 -2.50 2.96 7.44
C TRP A 140 -1.33 3.57 8.18
N GLY A 141 -1.25 3.40 9.49
CA GLY A 141 -0.10 3.91 10.20
C GLY A 141 0.35 3.05 11.35
N THR A 142 1.55 3.35 11.79
CA THR A 142 2.24 2.65 12.87
C THR A 142 3.04 3.62 13.72
N HIS A 143 3.08 3.36 15.02
CA HIS A 143 4.06 3.93 15.92
C HIS A 143 5.13 2.87 16.18
N LEU A 144 6.31 3.11 15.63
CA LEU A 144 7.42 2.17 15.59
C LEU A 144 8.48 2.59 16.60
N ASP A 145 8.71 1.80 17.64
CA ASP A 145 9.72 2.09 18.67
C ASP A 145 11.10 2.23 18.02
N THR A 146 11.79 3.36 18.27
CA THR A 146 13.01 3.69 17.54
C THR A 146 14.20 2.80 17.89
N GLY A 147 14.14 2.08 19.02
CA GLY A 147 15.21 1.21 19.49
C GLY A 147 14.99 -0.25 19.11
N THR A 148 13.77 -0.76 19.26
CA THR A 148 13.42 -2.16 19.01
C THR A 148 12.90 -2.42 17.61
N LEU A 149 12.42 -1.38 16.90
CA LEU A 149 11.74 -1.51 15.60
C LEU A 149 10.53 -2.45 15.65
N LEU A 150 9.84 -2.47 16.79
CA LEU A 150 8.56 -3.13 16.97
C LEU A 150 7.45 -2.08 17.07
N PRO A 151 6.26 -2.35 16.51
CA PRO A 151 5.13 -1.45 16.64
C PRO A 151 4.57 -1.52 18.06
N SER A 152 4.18 -0.37 18.59
CA SER A 152 3.37 -0.20 19.81
C SER A 152 1.91 0.06 19.48
N LEU A 153 1.65 0.70 18.34
CA LEU A 153 0.33 1.01 17.81
C LEU A 153 0.32 0.83 16.30
N SER A 154 -0.71 0.17 15.77
CA SER A 154 -1.11 0.27 14.37
C SER A 154 -2.50 0.87 14.27
N TYR A 155 -2.78 1.62 13.23
CA TYR A 155 -4.12 2.14 12.96
C TYR A 155 -4.47 2.10 11.47
N ARG A 156 -5.77 1.96 11.19
CA ARG A 156 -6.34 1.90 9.85
C ARG A 156 -7.55 2.82 9.78
N PHE A 157 -7.53 3.75 8.83
CA PHE A 157 -8.66 4.57 8.44
C PHE A 157 -8.91 4.32 6.96
N ILE A 158 -9.91 3.50 6.65
CA ILE A 158 -10.17 2.99 5.29
C ILE A 158 -11.45 3.62 4.76
N GLU A 159 -11.39 4.16 3.55
CA GLU A 159 -12.53 4.74 2.86
C GLU A 159 -12.62 4.30 1.39
N GLU A 160 -13.29 3.17 1.18
CA GLU A 160 -13.41 2.56 -0.15
C GLU A 160 -14.87 2.54 -0.62
N GLY A 161 -15.25 3.53 -1.43
CA GLY A 161 -16.63 3.73 -1.87
C GLY A 161 -17.57 3.88 -0.67
N LYS A 162 -18.41 2.86 -0.42
CA LYS A 162 -19.32 2.82 0.74
C LYS A 162 -18.72 2.16 1.98
N TYR A 163 -17.63 1.40 1.82
CA TYR A 163 -16.97 0.71 2.91
C TYR A 163 -16.15 1.69 3.77
N ARG A 164 -16.18 1.46 5.09
CA ARG A 164 -15.41 2.24 6.06
C ARG A 164 -14.87 1.30 7.13
N LYS A 165 -13.63 1.52 7.56
CA LYS A 165 -13.02 0.82 8.69
C LYS A 165 -12.15 1.79 9.46
N ASN A 166 -12.40 1.89 10.77
CA ASN A 166 -11.61 2.68 11.69
C ASN A 166 -11.15 1.74 12.80
N GLU A 167 -9.88 1.37 12.78
CA GLU A 167 -9.35 0.35 13.68
C GLU A 167 -8.02 0.80 14.28
N LYS A 168 -7.79 0.45 15.54
CA LYS A 168 -6.50 0.58 16.21
C LYS A 168 -6.12 -0.77 16.81
N VAL A 169 -4.84 -1.11 16.75
CA VAL A 169 -4.26 -2.28 17.41
C VAL A 169 -3.10 -1.81 18.26
N PHE A 170 -3.22 -1.99 19.57
CA PHE A 170 -2.17 -1.70 20.53
C PHE A 170 -1.39 -2.98 20.82
N PHE A 171 -0.08 -2.91 20.69
CA PHE A 171 0.81 -4.05 20.87
C PHE A 171 1.53 -3.96 22.20
N ASP A 172 1.33 -4.98 23.02
CA ASP A 172 2.18 -5.27 24.16
C ASP A 172 3.15 -6.39 23.76
N GLN A 173 4.26 -5.97 23.17
CA GLN A 173 5.30 -6.86 22.64
C GLN A 173 5.98 -7.68 23.75
N GLN A 174 6.04 -7.14 24.98
CA GLN A 174 6.67 -7.82 26.11
C GLN A 174 5.78 -8.95 26.64
N ASN A 175 4.49 -8.67 26.83
CA ASN A 175 3.53 -9.65 27.31
C ASN A 175 2.90 -10.48 26.18
N LYS A 176 3.33 -10.28 24.93
CA LYS A 176 2.84 -10.97 23.72
C LYS A 176 1.33 -10.87 23.58
N LYS A 177 0.80 -9.66 23.70
CA LYS A 177 -0.64 -9.38 23.53
C LYS A 177 -0.88 -8.27 22.53
N ALA A 178 -2.01 -8.35 21.84
CA ALA A 178 -2.55 -7.24 21.06
C ALA A 178 -3.97 -6.91 21.52
N LYS A 179 -4.27 -5.63 21.71
CA LYS A 179 -5.61 -5.12 21.96
C LYS A 179 -6.10 -4.41 20.71
N MET A 180 -7.11 -4.98 20.06
CA MET A 180 -7.78 -4.37 18.91
C MET A 180 -8.99 -3.58 19.37
N GLU A 181 -9.15 -2.38 18.83
CA GLU A 181 -10.30 -1.50 19.00
C GLU A 181 -10.88 -1.14 17.63
N LEU A 182 -12.14 -1.47 17.40
CA LEU A 182 -12.89 -1.11 16.20
C LEU A 182 -13.86 0.01 16.54
N TYR A 183 -13.83 1.07 15.75
CA TYR A 183 -14.69 2.23 15.89
C TYR A 183 -15.80 2.21 14.83
N ASP A 184 -16.84 3.00 15.06
CA ASP A 184 -17.90 3.22 14.09
C ASP A 184 -17.39 3.88 12.80
N ARG A 185 -18.30 4.00 11.82
CA ARG A 185 -18.03 4.57 10.51
C ARG A 185 -17.40 5.97 10.57
N ASP A 186 -17.82 6.78 11.54
CA ASP A 186 -17.41 8.18 11.69
C ASP A 186 -16.20 8.36 12.62
N ASN A 187 -15.63 7.24 13.12
CA ASN A 187 -14.50 7.20 14.04
C ASN A 187 -14.76 7.95 15.37
N ARG A 188 -15.98 7.85 15.90
CA ARG A 188 -16.43 8.56 17.12
C ARG A 188 -16.73 7.62 18.27
N THR A 189 -17.38 6.49 18.00
CA THR A 189 -17.78 5.54 19.04
C THR A 189 -17.03 4.22 18.91
N LEU A 190 -16.50 3.73 20.03
CA LEU A 190 -15.90 2.40 20.12
C LEU A 190 -17.01 1.34 20.03
N LYS A 191 -16.87 0.40 19.10
CA LYS A 191 -17.86 -0.66 18.81
C LYS A 191 -17.43 -2.03 19.31
N GLU A 192 -16.14 -2.34 19.22
CA GLU A 192 -15.61 -3.65 19.60
C GLU A 192 -14.22 -3.47 20.21
N THR A 193 -13.94 -4.21 21.28
CA THR A 193 -12.59 -4.40 21.80
C THR A 193 -12.31 -5.88 21.91
N LYS A 194 -11.17 -6.33 21.39
CA LYS A 194 -10.73 -7.73 21.49
C LYS A 194 -9.26 -7.82 21.88
N LEU A 195 -8.96 -8.84 22.68
CA LEU A 195 -7.61 -9.20 23.07
C LEU A 195 -7.16 -10.44 22.31
N TYR A 196 -5.92 -10.42 21.85
CA TYR A 196 -5.28 -11.51 21.13
C TYR A 196 -3.98 -11.87 21.82
N ASN A 197 -3.72 -13.18 21.94
CA ASN A 197 -2.40 -13.68 22.30
C ASN A 197 -1.54 -13.74 21.04
N LEU A 198 -0.31 -13.25 21.14
CA LEU A 198 0.66 -13.26 20.07
C LEU A 198 1.65 -14.43 20.26
N PRO A 199 2.13 -15.06 19.19
CA PRO A 199 3.11 -16.15 19.29
C PRO A 199 4.50 -15.66 19.72
N GLY A 200 4.75 -14.37 19.63
CA GLY A 200 6.03 -13.72 19.92
C GLY A 200 5.94 -12.23 19.61
N GLN A 201 7.08 -11.64 19.30
CA GLN A 201 7.14 -10.29 18.75
C GLN A 201 6.63 -10.32 17.30
N VAL A 202 5.78 -9.36 16.96
CA VAL A 202 5.13 -9.30 15.64
C VAL A 202 5.17 -7.88 15.11
N GLN A 203 5.16 -7.77 13.78
CA GLN A 203 5.03 -6.51 13.05
C GLN A 203 3.57 -6.24 12.65
N ASP A 204 3.24 -5.00 12.31
CA ASP A 204 2.11 -4.68 11.44
C ASP A 204 2.59 -4.55 9.98
N LEU A 205 1.68 -4.28 9.04
CA LEU A 205 2.06 -4.19 7.62
C LEU A 205 3.06 -3.06 7.35
N VAL A 206 2.87 -1.89 7.96
CA VAL A 206 3.74 -0.73 7.73
C VAL A 206 5.07 -0.95 8.47
N SER A 207 5.03 -1.37 9.72
CA SER A 207 6.24 -1.60 10.50
C SER A 207 7.09 -2.75 9.94
N GLY A 208 6.46 -3.81 9.43
CA GLY A 208 7.15 -4.93 8.80
C GLY A 208 7.90 -4.50 7.53
N PHE A 209 7.30 -3.62 6.73
CA PHE A 209 7.99 -3.02 5.59
C PHE A 209 9.20 -2.19 6.02
N TYR A 210 9.08 -1.36 7.07
CA TYR A 210 10.22 -0.57 7.58
C TYR A 210 11.29 -1.44 8.25
N LEU A 211 10.92 -2.54 8.91
CA LEU A 211 11.87 -3.52 9.43
C LEU A 211 12.70 -4.12 8.28
N LEU A 212 12.08 -4.52 7.17
CA LEU A 212 12.78 -5.10 6.02
C LEU A 212 13.91 -4.19 5.52
N ARG A 213 13.70 -2.87 5.53
CA ARG A 213 14.69 -1.88 5.09
C ARG A 213 15.94 -1.83 5.96
N THR A 214 15.88 -2.36 7.17
CA THR A 214 16.99 -2.39 8.11
C THR A 214 17.73 -3.73 8.13
N MET A 215 17.26 -4.71 7.35
CA MET A 215 17.90 -6.03 7.23
C MET A 215 19.12 -5.96 6.31
N ASP A 216 20.11 -6.81 6.57
CA ASP A 216 21.22 -7.04 5.65
C ASP A 216 20.76 -7.92 4.48
N LEU A 217 20.79 -7.36 3.27
CA LEU A 217 20.39 -8.02 2.02
C LEU A 217 21.61 -8.35 1.12
N THR A 218 22.83 -8.08 1.56
CA THR A 218 24.04 -8.13 0.71
C THR A 218 24.40 -9.54 0.23
N ASN A 219 24.19 -10.54 1.08
CA ASN A 219 24.61 -11.93 0.83
C ASN A 219 23.46 -12.87 0.41
N LEU A 220 22.35 -12.31 -0.08
CA LEU A 220 21.23 -13.13 -0.53
C LEU A 220 21.54 -13.85 -1.85
N LYS A 221 21.17 -15.13 -1.91
CA LYS A 221 21.17 -15.93 -3.15
C LYS A 221 19.74 -16.12 -3.62
N LYS A 222 19.54 -16.15 -4.95
CA LYS A 222 18.20 -16.36 -5.53
C LYS A 222 17.52 -17.57 -4.89
N GLY A 223 16.26 -17.41 -4.49
CA GLY A 223 15.49 -18.40 -3.76
C GLY A 223 15.59 -18.31 -2.23
N HIS A 224 16.50 -17.51 -1.67
CA HIS A 224 16.52 -17.20 -0.25
C HIS A 224 15.19 -16.55 0.19
N GLN A 225 14.80 -16.86 1.41
CA GLN A 225 13.50 -16.49 1.97
C GLN A 225 13.72 -15.60 3.19
N ILE A 226 13.07 -14.44 3.20
CA ILE A 226 12.99 -13.57 4.38
C ILE A 226 11.59 -13.75 4.96
N LEU A 227 11.53 -14.02 6.26
CA LEU A 227 10.28 -14.22 6.98
C LEU A 227 10.01 -13.04 7.92
N ILE A 228 8.83 -12.44 7.81
CA ILE A 228 8.34 -11.41 8.73
C ILE A 228 7.01 -11.89 9.31
N THR A 229 7.01 -12.18 10.61
CA THR A 229 5.77 -12.48 11.34
C THR A 229 5.09 -11.16 11.70
N GLY A 230 3.82 -11.06 11.37
CA GLY A 230 3.02 -9.90 11.72
C GLY A 230 1.61 -10.26 12.19
N PHE A 231 0.92 -9.26 12.72
CA PHE A 231 -0.48 -9.35 13.11
C PHE A 231 -1.28 -8.36 12.28
N PHE A 232 -2.24 -8.87 11.52
CA PHE A 232 -3.07 -8.09 10.62
C PHE A 232 -4.49 -8.67 10.60
N ASP A 233 -5.47 -7.78 10.71
CA ASP A 233 -6.89 -8.10 10.64
C ASP A 233 -7.32 -9.30 11.49
N LYS A 234 -6.94 -9.26 12.78
CA LYS A 234 -7.29 -10.26 13.80
C LYS A 234 -6.52 -11.60 13.67
N GLU A 235 -5.55 -11.67 12.75
CA GLU A 235 -4.79 -12.89 12.46
C GLU A 235 -3.28 -12.68 12.49
N ILE A 236 -2.55 -13.77 12.73
CA ILE A 236 -1.08 -13.80 12.57
C ILE A 236 -0.76 -14.21 11.14
N TYR A 237 0.07 -13.42 10.47
CA TYR A 237 0.59 -13.74 9.14
C TYR A 237 2.10 -13.90 9.18
N ASN A 238 2.62 -14.77 8.31
CA ASN A 238 4.05 -14.95 8.11
C ASN A 238 4.36 -14.54 6.67
N LEU A 239 4.69 -13.27 6.47
CA LEU A 239 5.06 -12.75 5.17
C LEU A 239 6.40 -13.37 4.78
N LYS A 240 6.39 -14.12 3.69
CA LYS A 240 7.58 -14.77 3.17
C LYS A 240 7.97 -14.12 1.85
N LEU A 241 9.10 -13.42 1.85
CA LEU A 241 9.64 -12.75 0.68
C LEU A 241 10.74 -13.61 0.07
N ILE A 242 10.55 -14.01 -1.19
CA ILE A 242 11.50 -14.80 -1.95
C ILE A 242 12.37 -13.85 -2.77
N TYR A 243 13.68 -13.89 -2.55
CA TYR A 243 14.63 -13.09 -3.31
C TYR A 243 14.81 -13.65 -4.72
N GLU A 244 14.55 -12.84 -5.75
CA GLU A 244 14.63 -13.25 -7.15
C GLU A 244 15.94 -12.86 -7.85
N GLY A 245 16.78 -12.05 -7.20
CA GLY A 245 18.03 -11.52 -7.76
C GLY A 245 18.05 -9.99 -7.77
N THR A 246 18.96 -9.44 -8.56
CA THR A 246 19.08 -7.99 -8.77
C THR A 246 18.79 -7.59 -10.20
N GLU A 247 18.25 -6.40 -10.38
CA GLU A 247 18.00 -5.81 -11.69
C GLU A 247 18.25 -4.31 -11.63
N GLN A 248 18.75 -3.76 -12.73
CA GLN A 248 18.85 -2.32 -12.91
C GLN A 248 17.61 -1.82 -13.65
N ILE A 249 16.87 -0.88 -13.06
CA ILE A 249 15.64 -0.35 -13.63
C ILE A 249 15.66 1.18 -13.73
N GLN A 250 15.04 1.70 -14.79
CA GLN A 250 14.80 3.13 -14.94
C GLN A 250 13.60 3.53 -14.07
N THR A 251 13.75 4.61 -13.31
CA THR A 251 12.71 5.17 -12.43
C THR A 251 12.64 6.69 -12.58
N SER A 252 11.64 7.32 -11.95
CA SER A 252 11.57 8.79 -11.84
C SER A 252 12.74 9.37 -11.04
N LEU A 253 13.44 8.55 -10.25
CA LEU A 253 14.65 8.92 -9.50
C LEU A 253 15.95 8.63 -10.26
N GLY A 254 15.85 8.33 -11.56
CA GLY A 254 16.96 7.88 -12.40
C GLY A 254 17.12 6.36 -12.43
N LEU A 255 18.27 5.93 -12.96
CA LEU A 255 18.64 4.52 -13.07
C LEU A 255 19.02 3.98 -11.68
N LYS A 256 18.42 2.87 -11.25
CA LYS A 256 18.65 2.29 -9.92
C LYS A 256 18.98 0.80 -10.02
N GLU A 257 20.04 0.38 -9.34
CA GLU A 257 20.22 -1.04 -9.00
C GLU A 257 19.23 -1.42 -7.89
N THR A 258 18.62 -2.59 -8.02
CA THR A 258 17.57 -3.03 -7.11
C THR A 258 17.67 -4.51 -6.77
N TYR A 259 17.23 -4.86 -5.57
CA TYR A 259 16.86 -6.21 -5.19
C TYR A 259 15.41 -6.47 -5.62
N ILE A 260 15.14 -7.67 -6.14
CA ILE A 260 13.79 -8.12 -6.49
C ILE A 260 13.30 -9.11 -5.45
N PHE A 261 12.11 -8.86 -4.91
CA PHE A 261 11.42 -9.78 -4.01
C PHE A 261 10.03 -10.12 -4.54
N SER A 262 9.63 -11.36 -4.30
CA SER A 262 8.27 -11.81 -4.55
C SER A 262 7.68 -12.40 -3.27
N PRO A 263 6.56 -11.87 -2.77
CA PRO A 263 5.86 -12.50 -1.65
C PRO A 263 5.32 -13.86 -2.09
N GLN A 264 5.52 -14.88 -1.27
CA GLN A 264 4.83 -16.15 -1.45
C GLN A 264 3.34 -15.92 -1.22
N MET A 265 2.56 -16.06 -2.28
CA MET A 265 1.11 -15.98 -2.24
C MET A 265 0.51 -17.39 -2.28
N PRO A 266 -0.56 -17.67 -1.54
CA PRO A 266 -1.31 -18.90 -1.74
C PRO A 266 -1.93 -18.93 -3.16
N PRO A 267 -2.16 -20.13 -3.73
CA PRO A 267 -2.87 -20.27 -4.99
C PRO A 267 -4.21 -19.53 -4.93
N ASN A 268 -4.50 -18.71 -5.93
CA ASN A 268 -5.71 -17.88 -5.94
C ASN A 268 -6.21 -17.62 -7.37
N LYS A 269 -7.47 -17.19 -7.48
CA LYS A 269 -8.15 -16.89 -8.75
C LYS A 269 -8.00 -15.43 -9.20
N LEU A 270 -7.14 -14.65 -8.53
CA LEU A 270 -6.91 -13.22 -8.79
C LEU A 270 -5.63 -12.91 -9.54
N PHE A 271 -4.62 -13.69 -9.25
CA PHE A 271 -3.25 -13.47 -9.63
C PHE A 271 -2.77 -14.61 -10.53
N ARG A 272 -2.00 -14.26 -11.57
CA ARG A 272 -1.46 -15.25 -12.52
C ARG A 272 0.01 -15.56 -12.22
N GLY A 273 0.36 -16.83 -12.35
CA GLY A 273 1.73 -17.33 -12.20
C GLY A 273 2.15 -17.56 -10.75
N ASP A 274 3.33 -18.17 -10.58
CA ASP A 274 3.86 -18.57 -9.27
C ASP A 274 4.32 -17.36 -8.43
N TYR A 275 4.69 -16.26 -9.10
CA TYR A 275 5.15 -15.00 -8.49
C TYR A 275 4.41 -13.81 -9.08
N PRO A 276 3.13 -13.65 -8.71
CA PRO A 276 2.28 -12.65 -9.35
C PRO A 276 2.59 -11.22 -8.91
N VAL A 277 3.25 -11.05 -7.76
CA VAL A 277 3.66 -9.74 -7.25
C VAL A 277 5.18 -9.72 -7.20
N LYS A 278 5.77 -8.64 -7.72
CA LYS A 278 7.19 -8.36 -7.63
C LYS A 278 7.41 -6.97 -7.05
N VAL A 279 8.42 -6.85 -6.20
CA VAL A 279 8.82 -5.61 -5.52
C VAL A 279 10.28 -5.37 -5.83
N TRP A 280 10.60 -4.21 -6.39
CA TRP A 280 11.96 -3.75 -6.61
C TRP A 280 12.30 -2.75 -5.52
N VAL A 281 13.37 -3.03 -4.80
CA VAL A 281 13.88 -2.23 -3.67
C VAL A 281 15.29 -1.77 -4.01
N THR A 282 15.65 -0.50 -3.78
CA THR A 282 16.99 -0.01 -4.07
C THR A 282 18.06 -0.85 -3.39
N LYS A 283 19.14 -1.10 -4.13
CA LYS A 283 20.35 -1.77 -3.64
C LYS A 283 21.29 -0.72 -3.04
N ASP A 284 20.82 -0.04 -1.99
CA ASP A 284 21.56 0.96 -1.24
C ASP A 284 21.26 0.86 0.26
N GLU A 285 21.75 1.81 1.06
CA GLU A 285 21.50 1.81 2.50
C GLU A 285 20.04 2.12 2.85
N ASN A 286 19.33 2.91 2.01
CA ASN A 286 17.94 3.30 2.27
C ASN A 286 16.94 2.17 2.01
N LYS A 287 17.21 1.31 1.02
CA LYS A 287 16.37 0.18 0.60
C LYS A 287 14.92 0.60 0.39
N ILE A 288 14.70 1.66 -0.37
CA ILE A 288 13.35 2.14 -0.67
C ILE A 288 12.74 1.31 -1.81
N PRO A 289 11.44 0.97 -1.74
CA PRO A 289 10.75 0.39 -2.86
C PRO A 289 10.65 1.45 -3.96
N VAL A 290 10.94 1.03 -5.19
CA VAL A 290 10.91 1.90 -6.36
C VAL A 290 9.89 1.44 -7.39
N LYS A 291 9.51 0.16 -7.34
CA LYS A 291 8.47 -0.42 -8.19
C LYS A 291 7.79 -1.58 -7.48
N ILE A 292 6.48 -1.67 -7.59
CA ILE A 292 5.70 -2.87 -7.30
C ILE A 292 4.87 -3.20 -8.53
N LYS A 293 4.91 -4.45 -8.98
CA LYS A 293 4.10 -4.93 -10.10
C LYS A 293 3.29 -6.13 -9.66
N ALA A 294 1.97 -6.06 -9.83
CA ALA A 294 1.06 -7.16 -9.60
C ALA A 294 0.41 -7.59 -10.92
N ASN A 295 0.67 -8.83 -11.34
CA ASN A 295 0.08 -9.48 -12.51
C ASN A 295 -1.29 -10.06 -12.14
N LEU A 296 -2.34 -9.44 -12.67
CA LEU A 296 -3.71 -9.86 -12.44
C LEU A 296 -4.16 -10.82 -13.57
N PHE A 297 -5.30 -11.49 -13.41
CA PHE A 297 -5.87 -12.27 -14.52
C PHE A 297 -6.14 -11.41 -15.76
N ILE A 298 -6.48 -10.13 -15.58
CA ILE A 298 -6.65 -9.19 -16.68
C ILE A 298 -5.78 -8.00 -16.33
N GLY A 299 -4.78 -7.70 -17.17
CA GLY A 299 -3.88 -6.57 -16.98
C GLY A 299 -2.87 -6.72 -15.83
N SER A 300 -2.28 -5.59 -15.46
CA SER A 300 -1.33 -5.50 -14.35
C SER A 300 -1.50 -4.17 -13.63
N LEU A 301 -1.42 -4.21 -12.31
CA LEU A 301 -1.32 -3.03 -11.48
C LEU A 301 0.17 -2.73 -11.24
N ASN A 302 0.59 -1.50 -11.51
CA ASN A 302 1.94 -1.03 -11.22
C ASN A 302 1.88 0.12 -10.21
N MET A 303 2.82 0.12 -9.28
CA MET A 303 3.07 1.23 -8.36
C MET A 303 4.53 1.63 -8.55
N ASP A 304 4.76 2.77 -9.17
CA ASP A 304 6.09 3.26 -9.52
C ASP A 304 6.42 4.49 -8.67
N ILE A 305 7.66 4.57 -8.16
CA ILE A 305 8.10 5.73 -7.38
C ILE A 305 8.09 7.00 -8.26
N SER A 306 7.50 8.07 -7.74
CA SER A 306 7.46 9.38 -8.37
C SER A 306 8.41 10.37 -7.70
N SER A 307 8.55 10.31 -6.37
CA SER A 307 9.54 11.12 -5.64
C SER A 307 9.97 10.48 -4.32
N ALA A 308 11.19 10.81 -3.87
CA ALA A 308 11.73 10.44 -2.57
C ALA A 308 12.42 11.67 -1.95
N LYS A 309 12.10 11.99 -0.69
CA LYS A 309 12.60 13.15 0.03
C LYS A 309 12.94 12.78 1.47
N GLY A 310 13.89 13.49 2.07
CA GLY A 310 14.25 13.28 3.48
C GLY A 310 14.82 11.90 3.76
N LEU A 311 15.46 11.26 2.76
CA LEU A 311 16.14 10.00 2.94
C LEU A 311 17.28 10.16 3.95
N ARG A 312 17.59 9.09 4.66
CA ARG A 312 18.66 9.09 5.66
C ARG A 312 20.04 9.18 5.00
N ASN A 313 20.22 8.45 3.90
CA ASN A 313 21.50 8.32 3.22
C ASN A 313 21.34 8.98 1.83
N ASN A 314 21.94 10.15 1.62
CA ASN A 314 21.86 10.91 0.35
C ASN A 314 23.17 10.82 -0.43
#